data_AF-I4IUH0-F1
#
_entry.id   AF-I4IUH0-F1
#
_cell.length_a   1.000
_cell.length_b   1.000
_cell.length_c   1.000
_cell.angle_alpha   90.00
_cell.angle_beta   90.00
_cell.angle_gamma   90.00
#
_symmetry.space_group_name_H-M   'P 1'
#
loop_
_entity.id
_entity.type
_entity.pdbx_description
1 polymer ?
#
loop_
_entity_poly.entity_id
_entity_poly.type
_entity_poly.pdbx_seq_one_letter_code
_entity_poly.pdbx_strand_id
1 'polypeptide(L)'
;MTQYLLDTNILLRASDPNSSSYPLIMNVVDMIIRQGGECLITSQILIEFWVVATRPKDVNGLGWTTQKIQQEINQILSQFFY
;
A
#
# COMPACT_ATOMS: atom_id res chain seq x y z
N MET A 1 -5.14 6.97 20.80
CA MET A 1 -4.43 6.73 19.53
C MET A 1 -5.47 6.85 18.43
N THR A 2 -5.29 7.78 17.50
CA THR A 2 -6.21 7.94 16.37
C THR A 2 -5.88 6.89 15.32
N GLN A 3 -6.90 6.19 14.83
CA GLN A 3 -6.76 5.12 13.86
C GLN A 3 -7.10 5.63 12.45
N TYR A 4 -6.24 5.30 11.49
CA TYR A 4 -6.34 5.70 10.09
C TYR A 4 -6.41 4.46 9.22
N LEU A 5 -7.58 4.15 8.70
CA LEU A 5 -7.72 3.11 7.69
C LEU A 5 -7.16 3.62 6.36
N LEU A 6 -6.12 2.96 5.84
CA LEU A 6 -5.50 3.34 4.58
C LEU A 6 -6.34 2.86 3.40
N ASP A 7 -6.52 3.70 2.38
CA ASP A 7 -7.11 3.28 1.12
C ASP A 7 -6.12 2.46 0.28
N THR A 8 -6.64 1.64 -0.64
CA THR A 8 -5.83 0.87 -1.59
C THR A 8 -4.86 1.75 -2.39
N ASN A 9 -5.27 2.96 -2.78
CA ASN A 9 -4.39 3.87 -3.51
C ASN A 9 -3.17 4.32 -2.71
N ILE A 10 -3.28 4.41 -1.38
CA ILE A 10 -2.15 4.76 -0.51
C ILE A 10 -1.10 3.63 -0.58
N LEU A 11 -1.51 2.37 -0.42
CA LEU A 11 -0.61 1.23 -0.53
C LEU A 11 -0.01 1.10 -1.93
N LEU A 12 -0.81 1.28 -2.99
CA LEU A 12 -0.31 1.28 -4.37
C LEU A 12 0.83 2.27 -4.59
N ARG A 13 0.68 3.49 -4.07
CA ARG A 13 1.71 4.53 -4.24
C ARG A 13 2.86 4.38 -3.26
N ALA A 14 2.66 3.76 -2.09
CA ALA A 14 3.73 3.41 -1.16
C ALA A 14 4.60 2.25 -1.68
N SER A 15 4.03 1.33 -2.45
CA SER A 15 4.75 0.19 -3.04
C SER A 15 5.32 0.45 -4.44
N ASP A 16 5.15 1.65 -5.00
CA ASP A 16 5.75 2.06 -6.27
C ASP A 16 6.64 3.30 -6.09
N PRO A 17 7.97 3.11 -5.86
CA PRO A 17 8.92 4.21 -5.74
C PRO A 17 9.00 5.14 -6.96
N ASN A 18 8.52 4.72 -8.13
CA ASN A 18 8.49 5.56 -9.32
C ASN A 18 7.24 6.44 -9.41
N SER A 19 6.25 6.22 -8.54
CA SER A 19 5.07 7.07 -8.45
C SER A 19 5.46 8.48 -8.02
N SER A 20 4.97 9.49 -8.74
CA SER A 20 5.13 10.90 -8.35
C SER A 20 4.58 11.22 -6.95
N SER A 21 3.63 10.41 -6.47
CA SER A 21 3.03 10.55 -5.13
C SER A 21 3.80 9.81 -4.03
N TYR A 22 4.80 8.97 -4.36
CA TYR A 22 5.53 8.17 -3.36
C TYR A 22 6.11 9.03 -2.22
N PRO A 23 6.82 10.16 -2.48
CA PRO A 23 7.38 10.96 -1.40
C PRO A 23 6.30 11.56 -0.48
N LEU A 24 5.17 11.99 -1.06
CA LEU A 24 4.05 12.54 -0.29
C LEU A 24 3.45 11.48 0.64
N ILE A 25 3.20 10.27 0.11
CA ILE A 25 2.60 9.18 0.87
C ILE A 25 3.51 8.77 2.04
N MET A 26 4.80 8.56 1.77
CA MET A 26 5.75 8.17 2.82
C MET A 26 5.85 9.23 3.92
N ASN A 27 5.87 10.53 3.55
CA ASN A 27 5.89 11.63 4.52
C ASN A 27 4.62 11.67 5.38
N VAL A 28 3.44 11.45 4.79
CA VAL A 28 2.17 11.46 5.53
C VAL A 28 2.09 10.27 6.49
N VAL A 29 2.49 9.06 6.04
CA VAL A 29 2.51 7.87 6.91
C VAL A 29 3.48 8.05 8.07
N ASP A 30 4.70 8.54 7.81
CA ASP A 30 5.68 8.84 8.87
C ASP A 30 5.14 9.90 9.85
N MET A 31 4.48 10.94 9.35
CA MET A 31 3.83 11.95 10.20
C MET A 31 2.76 11.35 11.12
N ILE A 32 1.88 10.48 10.59
CA ILE A 32 0.82 9.82 11.38
C ILE A 32 1.46 9.01 12.51
N ILE A 33 2.48 8.20 12.20
CA ILE A 33 3.17 7.36 13.17
C ILE A 33 3.86 8.22 14.25
N ARG A 34 4.58 9.27 13.86
CA ARG A 34 5.27 10.18 14.80
C ARG A 34 4.32 10.93 15.73
N GLN A 35 3.09 11.19 15.30
CA GLN A 35 2.05 11.82 16.13
C GLN A 35 1.32 10.81 17.04
N GLY A 36 1.75 9.54 17.07
CA GLY A 36 1.13 8.49 17.87
C GLY A 36 -0.21 8.02 17.29
N GLY A 37 -0.41 8.19 15.99
CA GLY A 37 -1.50 7.57 15.23
C GLY A 37 -1.13 6.17 14.76
N GLU A 38 -2.15 5.40 14.40
CA GLU A 38 -2.03 4.02 13.93
C GLU A 38 -2.60 3.92 12.52
N CYS A 39 -1.80 3.41 11.58
CA CYS A 39 -2.28 3.05 10.25
C CYS A 39 -2.84 1.63 10.28
N LEU A 40 -4.01 1.43 9.68
CA LEU A 40 -4.70 0.15 9.61
C LEU A 40 -4.93 -0.25 8.16
N ILE A 41 -5.01 -1.56 7.91
CA ILE A 41 -5.41 -2.16 6.64
C ILE A 41 -6.44 -3.25 6.89
N THR A 42 -7.23 -3.61 5.87
CA THR A 42 -8.16 -4.74 5.91
C THR A 42 -7.85 -5.74 4.80
N SER A 43 -8.45 -6.93 4.90
CA SER A 43 -8.36 -7.95 3.84
C SER A 43 -8.89 -7.44 2.49
N GLN A 44 -9.91 -6.58 2.47
CA GLN A 44 -10.45 -6.00 1.24
C GLN A 44 -9.40 -5.15 0.51
N ILE A 45 -8.66 -4.32 1.25
CA ILE A 45 -7.60 -3.47 0.69
C ILE A 45 -6.50 -4.32 0.03
N LEU A 46 -6.13 -5.46 0.63
CA LEU A 46 -5.15 -6.38 0.04
C LEU A 46 -5.65 -7.02 -1.27
N ILE A 47 -6.95 -7.35 -1.35
CA ILE A 47 -7.57 -7.91 -2.55
C ILE A 47 -7.59 -6.85 -3.67
N GLU A 48 -8.01 -5.63 -3.37
CA GLU A 48 -8.02 -4.52 -4.34
C GLU A 48 -6.61 -4.16 -4.81
N PHE A 49 -5.64 -4.14 -3.88
CA PHE A 49 -4.23 -3.93 -4.18
C PHE A 49 -3.73 -4.99 -5.17
N TRP A 50 -4.05 -6.27 -4.94
CA TRP A 50 -3.70 -7.35 -5.87
C TRP A 50 -4.25 -7.11 -7.27
N VAL A 51 -5.55 -6.79 -7.36
CA VAL A 51 -6.24 -6.57 -8.63
C VAL A 51 -5.60 -5.42 -9.41
N VAL A 52 -5.26 -4.31 -8.75
CA VAL A 52 -4.63 -3.16 -9.43
C VAL A 52 -3.18 -3.44 -9.78
N ALA A 53 -2.40 -4.06 -8.88
CA ALA A 53 -0.99 -4.30 -9.09
C ALA A 53 -0.72 -5.28 -10.24
N THR A 54 -1.55 -6.33 -10.37
CA THR A 54 -1.40 -7.35 -11.44
C THR A 54 -2.05 -6.96 -12.76
N ARG A 55 -2.94 -5.97 -12.75
CA ARG A 55 -3.58 -5.46 -13.96
C ARG A 55 -2.53 -4.88 -14.93
N PRO A 56 -2.66 -5.13 -16.25
CA PRO A 56 -1.75 -4.61 -17.25
C PRO A 56 -1.62 -3.07 -17.23
N LYS A 57 -0.44 -2.57 -17.59
CA LYS A 57 -0.12 -1.13 -17.55
C LYS A 57 -0.96 -0.30 -18.53
N ASP A 58 -1.29 -0.88 -19.66
CA ASP A 58 -2.12 -0.29 -20.73
C ASP A 58 -3.58 -0.06 -20.30
N VAL A 59 -4.04 -0.66 -19.21
CA VAL A 59 -5.37 -0.44 -18.61
C VAL A 59 -5.29 0.07 -17.16
N ASN A 60 -4.30 0.90 -16.86
CA ASN A 60 -4.12 1.58 -15.57
C ASN A 60 -3.87 0.62 -14.38
N GLY A 61 -3.03 -0.39 -14.58
CA GLY A 61 -2.44 -1.20 -13.50
C GLY A 61 -0.92 -1.07 -13.44
N LEU A 62 -0.28 -1.83 -12.55
CA LEU A 62 1.18 -1.82 -12.41
C LEU A 62 1.89 -2.89 -13.25
N GLY A 63 1.14 -3.86 -13.79
CA GLY A 63 1.66 -4.97 -14.61
C GLY A 63 2.62 -5.88 -13.85
N TRP A 64 2.45 -6.02 -12.53
CA TRP A 64 3.28 -6.89 -11.72
C TRP A 64 2.91 -8.37 -11.92
N THR A 65 3.90 -9.24 -11.73
CA THR A 65 3.65 -10.67 -11.71
C THR A 65 2.98 -11.09 -10.40
N THR A 66 2.32 -12.24 -10.42
CA THR A 66 1.69 -12.83 -9.22
C THR A 66 2.73 -13.14 -8.12
N GLN A 67 3.97 -13.48 -8.51
CA GLN A 67 5.06 -13.69 -7.56
C GLN A 67 5.47 -12.39 -6.86
N LYS A 68 5.59 -11.29 -7.62
CA LYS A 68 5.95 -9.99 -7.04
C LYS A 68 4.88 -9.49 -6.06
N ILE A 69 3.61 -9.54 -6.46
CA ILE A 69 2.52 -9.07 -5.58
C ILE A 69 2.39 -9.92 -4.31
N GLN A 70 2.66 -11.22 -4.38
CA GLN A 70 2.70 -12.08 -3.21
C GLN A 70 3.83 -11.68 -2.25
N GLN A 71 5.03 -11.40 -2.78
CA GLN A 71 6.15 -10.90 -1.97
C GLN A 71 5.81 -9.57 -1.31
N GLU A 72 5.19 -8.65 -2.05
CA GLU A 72 4.81 -7.34 -1.54
C GLU A 72 3.74 -7.45 -0.45
N ILE A 73 2.71 -8.29 -0.63
CA ILE A 73 1.68 -8.51 0.39
C ILE A 73 2.29 -9.11 1.66
N ASN A 74 3.23 -10.05 1.53
CA ASN A 74 3.92 -10.59 2.70
C ASN A 74 4.73 -9.51 3.44
N GLN A 75 5.38 -8.60 2.71
CA GLN A 75 6.08 -7.46 3.31
C GLN A 75 5.11 -6.50 4.00
N ILE A 76 4.01 -6.15 3.35
CA ILE A 76 2.95 -5.30 3.94
C ILE A 76 2.44 -5.95 5.22
N LEU A 77 1.99 -7.22 5.17
CA LEU A 77 1.50 -7.94 6.35
C LEU A 77 2.54 -7.98 7.48
N SER A 78 3.84 -8.03 7.16
CA SER A 78 4.90 -7.99 8.17
C SER A 78 5.07 -6.64 8.89
N GLN A 79 4.44 -5.58 8.38
CA GLN A 79 4.45 -4.24 8.97
C GLN A 79 3.17 -3.98 9.79
N PHE A 80 2.10 -4.72 9.50
CA PHE A 80 0.81 -4.63 10.18
C PHE A 80 0.60 -5.91 11.00
N PHE A 81 1.43 -6.11 12.03
CA PHE A 81 1.22 -7.17 13.01
C PHE A 81 0.36 -6.67 14.17
N TYR A 82 -0.69 -7.43 14.47
CA TYR A 82 -1.29 -7.50 15.80
C TYR A 82 -0.56 -8.57 16.63
#